data_AF-A0A653BSQ1-F1
#
_entry.id   AF-A0A653BSQ1-F1
#
_cell.length_a   1.000
_cell.length_b   1.000
_cell.length_c   1.000
_cell.angle_alpha   90.00
_cell.angle_beta   90.00
_cell.angle_gamma   90.00
#
_symmetry.space_group_name_H-M   'P 1'
#
loop_
_entity.id
_entity.type
_entity.pdbx_description
1 polymer ?
#
loop_
_entity_poly.entity_id
_entity_poly.type
_entity_poly.pdbx_seq_one_letter_code
_entity_poly.pdbx_strand_id
1 'polypeptide(L)'
;CGIRWSQSTGTYSFSVSNNTFDNVGDGTVATPDAEIFGTNCTTDFVVVPAPSFVNGTSPNTDRFCGNGFAPVISTNKPFVMSVITNSNEINETGNAGFSLDFAQQRCASSIFVG
;
A
#
# COMPACT_ATOMS: atom_id res chain seq x y z
N CYS A 1 -14.58 -8.71 9.05
CA CYS A 1 -13.91 -7.52 9.61
C CYS A 1 -12.47 -7.52 9.12
N GLY A 2 -11.89 -6.34 9.06
CA GLY A 2 -10.52 -6.11 8.61
C GLY A 2 -10.04 -4.71 8.97
N ILE A 3 -8.81 -4.39 8.62
CA ILE A 3 -8.31 -3.01 8.61
C ILE A 3 -8.22 -2.56 7.16
N ARG A 4 -8.84 -1.43 6.84
CA ARG A 4 -8.60 -0.72 5.60
C ARG A 4 -7.38 0.17 5.79
N TRP A 5 -6.39 0.01 4.94
CA TRP A 5 -5.25 0.90 4.79
C TRP A 5 -5.49 1.77 3.57
N SER A 6 -5.24 3.06 3.67
CA SER A 6 -5.33 3.99 2.55
C SER A 6 -4.28 5.06 2.67
N GLN A 7 -3.78 5.51 1.53
CA GLN A 7 -2.87 6.64 1.46
C GLN A 7 -3.51 7.91 2.05
N SER A 8 -2.77 8.62 2.90
CA SER A 8 -3.19 9.92 3.43
C SER A 8 -3.12 11.00 2.36
N THR A 9 -3.75 12.15 2.61
CA THR A 9 -3.72 13.28 1.67
C THR A 9 -2.32 13.89 1.56
N GLY A 10 -1.85 14.15 0.35
CA GLY A 10 -0.61 14.87 0.09
C GLY A 10 0.19 14.25 -1.06
N THR A 11 0.95 15.07 -1.79
CA THR A 11 1.69 14.64 -2.98
C THR A 11 2.77 13.60 -2.68
N TYR A 12 3.30 13.54 -1.45
CA TYR A 12 4.36 12.60 -1.05
C TYR A 12 3.90 11.66 0.06
N SER A 13 2.60 11.41 0.18
CA SER A 13 2.09 10.52 1.23
C SER A 13 2.44 9.05 0.99
N PHE A 14 2.98 8.69 -0.18
CA PHE A 14 3.57 7.38 -0.42
C PHE A 14 4.67 7.49 -1.47
N SER A 15 5.92 7.40 -1.04
CA SER A 15 7.12 7.32 -1.88
C SER A 15 8.13 6.42 -1.18
N VAL A 16 7.98 5.11 -1.42
CA VAL A 16 8.73 4.05 -0.74
C VAL A 16 9.86 3.51 -1.59
N SER A 17 9.67 3.38 -2.90
CA SER A 17 10.69 2.88 -3.83
C SER A 17 10.56 3.57 -5.20
N ASN A 18 11.50 3.33 -6.11
CA ASN A 18 11.63 3.94 -7.45
C ASN A 18 12.13 5.40 -7.43
N ASN A 19 12.25 6.03 -8.60
CA ASN A 19 12.59 7.44 -8.73
C ASN A 19 11.34 8.33 -8.59
N THR A 20 11.17 8.92 -7.41
CA THR A 20 10.08 9.85 -7.12
C THR A 20 10.13 11.08 -8.03
N PHE A 21 11.32 11.57 -8.41
CA PHE A 21 11.44 12.78 -9.23
C PHE A 21 10.87 12.61 -10.64
N ASP A 22 11.04 11.43 -11.25
CA ASP A 22 10.48 11.14 -12.57
C ASP A 22 8.94 11.14 -12.51
N ASN A 23 8.37 10.49 -11.48
CA ASN A 23 6.92 10.42 -11.28
C ASN A 23 6.30 11.79 -10.92
N VAL A 24 7.05 12.71 -10.31
CA VAL A 24 6.62 14.12 -10.13
C VAL A 24 6.46 14.80 -11.49
N GLY A 25 7.39 14.56 -12.43
CA GLY A 25 7.33 15.12 -13.79
C GLY A 25 6.09 14.67 -14.56
N ASP A 26 5.68 13.42 -14.34
CA ASP A 26 4.50 12.82 -14.97
C ASP A 26 3.18 13.17 -14.24
N GLY A 27 3.27 13.74 -13.03
CA GLY A 27 2.11 14.11 -12.21
C GLY A 27 1.36 12.92 -11.59
N THR A 28 2.02 11.77 -11.47
CA THR A 28 1.41 10.50 -11.02
C THR A 28 1.70 10.18 -9.55
N VAL A 29 2.55 10.96 -8.86
CA VAL A 29 2.85 10.72 -7.44
C VAL A 29 1.59 10.79 -6.59
N ALA A 30 1.49 9.87 -5.64
CA ALA A 30 0.35 9.68 -4.75
C ALA A 30 -0.96 9.29 -5.45
N THR A 31 -0.89 8.81 -6.70
CA THR A 31 -2.04 8.22 -7.40
C THR A 31 -1.85 6.71 -7.60
N PRO A 32 -2.94 5.97 -7.87
CA PRO A 32 -2.84 4.55 -8.23
C PRO A 32 -1.98 4.28 -9.47
N ASP A 33 -1.77 5.26 -10.34
CA ASP A 33 -0.97 5.08 -11.57
C ASP A 33 0.53 4.91 -11.27
N ALA A 34 0.99 5.39 -10.10
CA ALA A 34 2.36 5.22 -9.61
C ALA A 34 2.49 4.09 -8.56
N GLU A 35 1.43 3.29 -8.36
CA GLU A 35 1.45 2.13 -7.47
C GLU A 35 2.29 1.00 -8.07
N ILE A 36 3.17 0.41 -7.25
CA ILE A 36 3.89 -0.80 -7.59
C ILE A 36 3.62 -1.83 -6.50
N PHE A 37 3.40 -3.08 -6.87
CA PHE A 37 3.21 -4.17 -5.91
C PHE A 37 3.79 -5.48 -6.45
N GLY A 38 3.92 -6.47 -5.57
CA GLY A 38 4.31 -7.81 -5.97
C GLY A 38 5.79 -7.99 -6.19
N THR A 39 6.15 -8.75 -7.23
CA THR A 39 7.53 -9.16 -7.51
C THR A 39 8.46 -8.02 -7.87
N ASN A 40 7.91 -6.85 -8.21
CA ASN A 40 8.68 -5.64 -8.49
C ASN A 40 9.16 -4.94 -7.21
N CYS A 41 8.55 -5.25 -6.06
CA CYS A 41 8.94 -4.72 -4.75
C CYS A 41 10.03 -5.58 -4.13
N THR A 42 11.28 -5.32 -4.51
CA THR A 42 12.46 -6.14 -4.12
C THR A 42 13.40 -5.46 -3.12
N THR A 43 13.34 -4.13 -3.02
CA THR A 43 14.20 -3.32 -2.16
C THR A 43 13.43 -2.83 -0.95
N ASP A 44 12.62 -1.80 -1.16
CA ASP A 44 11.87 -1.10 -0.14
C ASP A 44 10.37 -1.26 -0.38
N PHE A 45 9.66 -1.78 0.62
CA PHE A 45 8.22 -2.04 0.50
C PHE A 45 7.53 -2.18 1.85
N VAL A 46 6.23 -1.92 1.84
CA VAL A 46 5.32 -2.26 2.94
C VAL A 46 4.68 -3.61 2.68
N VAL A 47 4.51 -4.39 3.75
CA VAL A 47 3.84 -5.69 3.75
C VAL A 47 2.49 -5.55 4.43
N VAL A 48 1.42 -5.82 3.69
CA VAL A 48 0.04 -5.89 4.18
C VAL A 48 -0.44 -7.34 4.04
N PRO A 49 -0.56 -8.12 5.14
CA PRO A 49 -0.94 -9.52 5.07
C PRO A 49 -2.38 -9.74 4.58
N ALA A 50 -2.57 -10.77 3.75
CA ALA A 50 -3.85 -11.13 3.11
C ALA A 50 -4.67 -9.91 2.64
N PRO A 51 -4.10 -9.08 1.75
CA PRO A 51 -4.76 -7.87 1.29
C PRO A 51 -5.80 -8.20 0.22
N SER A 52 -6.83 -7.38 0.15
CA SER A 52 -7.75 -7.29 -0.98
C SER A 52 -7.96 -5.82 -1.34
N PHE A 53 -8.01 -5.47 -2.61
CA PHE A 53 -8.43 -4.14 -3.03
C PHE A 53 -9.88 -3.86 -2.58
N VAL A 54 -10.26 -2.59 -2.48
CA VAL A 54 -11.61 -2.19 -2.06
C VAL A 54 -12.72 -2.72 -2.99
N ASN A 55 -12.39 -3.01 -4.26
CA ASN A 55 -13.31 -3.64 -5.21
C ASN A 55 -13.47 -5.17 -5.01
N GLY A 56 -12.81 -5.76 -4.02
CA GLY A 56 -12.86 -7.19 -3.69
C GLY A 56 -11.83 -8.04 -4.43
N THR A 57 -11.04 -7.47 -5.34
CA THR A 57 -10.02 -8.20 -6.09
C THR A 57 -8.79 -8.47 -5.22
N SER A 58 -8.25 -9.69 -5.30
CA SER A 58 -6.98 -10.03 -4.67
C SER A 58 -5.81 -9.52 -5.53
N PRO A 59 -4.83 -8.81 -4.97
CA PRO A 59 -3.59 -8.44 -5.66
C PRO A 59 -2.63 -9.64 -5.84
N ASN A 60 -2.93 -10.80 -5.23
CA ASN A 60 -2.09 -12.01 -5.23
C ASN A 60 -0.65 -11.77 -4.73
N THR A 61 -0.49 -10.77 -3.87
CA THR A 61 0.74 -10.43 -3.17
C THR A 61 0.40 -9.77 -1.84
N ASP A 62 1.39 -9.62 -0.98
CA ASP A 62 1.35 -8.84 0.25
C ASP A 62 2.27 -7.60 0.22
N ARG A 63 3.02 -7.36 -0.86
CA ARG A 63 4.06 -6.32 -0.94
C ARG A 63 3.62 -5.14 -1.80
N PHE A 64 3.80 -3.92 -1.29
CA PHE A 64 3.47 -2.67 -1.96
C PHE A 64 4.62 -1.67 -1.84
N CYS A 65 4.97 -1.00 -2.92
CA CYS A 65 6.10 -0.08 -3.04
C CYS A 65 5.81 0.97 -4.13
N GLY A 66 6.83 1.72 -4.56
CA GLY A 66 6.67 2.77 -5.56
C GLY A 66 6.19 4.10 -4.97
N ASN A 67 5.46 4.85 -5.78
CA ASN A 67 5.07 6.24 -5.51
C ASN A 67 3.56 6.45 -5.40
N GLY A 68 2.81 5.37 -5.17
CA GLY A 68 1.38 5.39 -4.94
C GLY A 68 0.95 4.15 -4.16
N PHE A 69 -0.19 4.23 -3.49
CA PHE A 69 -0.75 3.11 -2.73
C PHE A 69 -2.26 3.08 -2.87
N ALA A 70 -2.80 2.11 -3.62
CA ALA A 70 -4.23 1.92 -3.69
C ALA A 70 -4.76 1.39 -2.34
N PRO A 71 -5.94 1.83 -1.89
CA PRO A 71 -6.51 1.33 -0.65
C PRO A 71 -6.74 -0.19 -0.67
N VAL A 72 -6.30 -0.86 0.39
CA VAL A 72 -6.45 -2.30 0.58
C VAL A 72 -7.10 -2.60 1.93
N ILE A 73 -7.74 -3.76 2.01
CA ILE A 73 -8.31 -4.30 3.23
C ILE A 73 -7.52 -5.55 3.62
N SER A 74 -6.92 -5.54 4.81
CA SER A 74 -6.32 -6.73 5.41
C SER A 74 -7.34 -7.41 6.32
N THR A 75 -7.51 -8.71 6.14
CA THR A 75 -8.42 -9.53 6.97
C THR A 75 -7.68 -10.49 7.91
N ASN A 76 -6.34 -10.58 7.77
CA ASN A 76 -5.51 -11.43 8.62
C ASN A 76 -5.37 -10.81 10.02
N LYS A 77 -5.54 -11.63 11.07
CA LYS A 77 -5.44 -11.20 12.46
C LYS A 77 -4.22 -11.88 13.10
N PRO A 78 -3.39 -11.17 13.89
CA PRO A 78 -3.49 -9.75 14.23
C PRO A 78 -3.25 -8.85 13.01
N PHE A 79 -3.82 -7.64 13.04
CA PHE A 79 -3.64 -6.67 11.96
C PHE A 79 -2.26 -6.02 12.09
N VAL A 80 -1.31 -6.49 11.29
CA VAL A 80 0.07 -6.03 11.29
C VAL A 80 0.41 -5.51 9.91
N MET A 81 1.01 -4.33 9.83
CA MET A 81 1.71 -3.87 8.64
C MET A 81 3.20 -3.82 8.97
N SER A 82 4.05 -4.37 8.11
CA SER A 82 5.50 -4.35 8.29
C SER A 82 6.14 -3.52 7.18
N VAL A 83 7.31 -2.96 7.46
CA VAL A 83 8.12 -2.24 6.47
C VAL A 83 9.42 -3.00 6.33
N ILE A 84 9.81 -3.30 5.10
CA ILE A 84 11.09 -3.90 4.76
C ILE A 84 11.84 -2.89 3.93
N THR A 85 13.07 -2.56 4.35
CA THR A 85 13.98 -1.72 3.59
C THR A 85 15.34 -2.39 3.48
N ASN A 86 16.13 -2.01 2.49
CA ASN A 86 17.53 -2.40 2.40
C ASN A 86 18.43 -1.19 2.11
N SER A 87 19.68 -1.42 1.71
CA SER A 87 20.64 -0.35 1.41
C SER A 87 20.86 -0.14 -0.09
N ASN A 88 20.06 -0.76 -0.94
CA ASN A 88 20.21 -0.70 -2.39
C ASN A 88 19.33 0.42 -2.96
N GLU A 89 19.95 1.58 -3.19
CA GLU A 89 19.28 2.78 -3.69
C GLU A 89 19.53 3.01 -5.20
N ILE A 90 19.95 1.99 -5.95
CA ILE A 90 20.27 2.14 -7.37
C ILE A 90 18.99 2.47 -8.15
N ASN A 91 18.93 3.67 -8.74
CA ASN A 91 17.76 4.25 -9.39
C ASN A 91 16.58 4.56 -8.45
N GLU A 92 16.82 4.60 -7.13
CA GLU A 92 15.84 5.01 -6.13
C GLU A 92 16.22 6.41 -5.65
N THR A 93 15.33 7.38 -5.81
CA THR A 93 15.67 8.77 -5.52
C THR A 93 14.43 9.57 -5.13
N GLY A 94 14.56 10.41 -4.09
CA GLY A 94 13.50 11.31 -3.64
C GLY A 94 12.40 10.63 -2.80
N ASN A 95 12.63 9.40 -2.33
CA ASN A 95 11.70 8.66 -1.49
C ASN A 95 11.63 9.29 -0.09
N ALA A 96 10.42 9.56 0.39
CA ALA A 96 10.15 10.27 1.65
C ALA A 96 9.45 9.36 2.68
N GLY A 97 9.18 8.11 2.31
CA GLY A 97 8.46 7.15 3.14
C GLY A 97 6.97 7.15 2.83
N PHE A 98 6.14 6.96 3.85
CA PHE A 98 4.70 6.87 3.69
C PHE A 98 3.93 7.48 4.85
N SER A 99 2.70 7.87 4.55
CA SER A 99 1.68 8.33 5.48
C SER A 99 0.37 7.65 5.07
N LEU A 100 -0.13 6.77 5.94
CA LEU A 100 -1.32 5.98 5.69
C LEU A 100 -2.35 6.21 6.80
N ASP A 101 -3.61 6.32 6.40
CA ASP A 101 -4.76 6.24 7.28
C ASP A 101 -5.19 4.78 7.44
N PHE A 102 -5.65 4.42 8.64
CA PHE A 102 -6.22 3.11 8.92
C PHE A 102 -7.63 3.21 9.49
N ALA A 103 -8.52 2.33 9.03
CA ALA A 103 -9.90 2.28 9.51
C ALA A 103 -10.36 0.84 9.72
N GLN A 104 -10.87 0.53 10.92
CA GLN A 104 -11.42 -0.78 11.22
C GLN A 104 -12.76 -1.00 10.52
N GLN A 105 -12.82 -2.04 9.70
CA GLN A 105 -14.04 -2.52 9.08
C GLN A 105 -14.79 -3.44 10.04
N ARG A 106 -16.09 -3.17 10.18
CA ARG A 106 -17.02 -3.94 11.03
C ARG A 106 -16.98 -5.42 10.64
N CYS A 107 -17.18 -6.31 11.60
CA CYS A 107 -17.43 -7.72 11.24
C CYS A 107 -18.86 -7.79 10.67
N ALA A 108 -19.06 -8.50 9.56
CA ALA A 108 -20.39 -8.86 9.14
C ALA A 108 -20.88 -9.96 10.08
N SER A 109 -21.86 -9.66 10.93
CA SER A 109 -22.63 -10.69 11.60
C SER A 109 -23.75 -11.07 10.66
N SER A 110 -23.69 -12.25 10.03
CA SER A 110 -24.90 -12.83 9.43
C SER A 110 -25.83 -13.20 10.58
N ILE A 111 -26.70 -12.28 11.00
CA ILE A 111 -27.87 -12.64 11.78
C ILE A 111 -28.76 -13.42 10.80
N PHE A 112 -28.80 -14.74 10.95
CA PHE A 112 -29.85 -15.54 10.36
C PHE A 112 -31.12 -15.16 11.12
N VAL A 113 -31.93 -14.28 10.53
CA VAL A 113 -33.32 -14.14 10.94
C VAL A 113 -34.02 -15.35 10.31
N GLY A 114 -34.20 -16.39 11.11
CA GLY A 114 -35.04 -17.54 10.77
C GLY A 114 -36.51 -17.17 10.70
#